data_AF-A0A6J8BZ33-F1
#
_entry.id   AF-A0A6J8BZ33-F1
#
_cell.length_a   1.000
_cell.length_b   1.000
_cell.length_c   1.000
_cell.angle_alpha   90.00
_cell.angle_beta   90.00
_cell.angle_gamma   90.00
#
_symmetry.space_group_name_H-M   'P 1'
#
loop_
_entity.id
_entity.type
_entity.pdbx_description
1 polymer ?
#
loop_
_entity_poly.entity_id
_entity_poly.type
_entity_poly.pdbx_seq_one_letter_code
_entity_poly.pdbx_strand_id
1 'polypeptide(L)'
;MNSSELKKEIENFASAALEIKKSNNEDFSSNISIGIKLVRGAFTILSFLKGGLPVTTSAYLILSIGMAAFNMKEEPNIDNVAKDIIGQEKDQEMTNECEGAKLVFVSSTKFLCGIGVRKLATHEISSLSAHVSIDAGVNLLGKLMSIIVDLQNKTCQSNLDSRKTVQFNRLMKYVHMYCCLATLRKGVLLHMYTLLHISDNSPGIASGVKAVLDEQNAQDTSLLEFLTRPKKENAILSFLFDPIQYEIVEKFLGLREMKVNELKHLTEGKFTIRPLAYPTKRLYMANVPGSWILVSEKAETSQTIFRFHAKYYNTFTISSLKWPEYFIRMEMGGVWVAGKKGCPDGQADFKIVQIAEKHHGETCYLLAPTDMKTKLLYAASVGRVCGESCKPNDKQFWMIEKC
;
A
#
# COMPACT_ATOMS: atom_id res chain seq x y z
N MET A 1 -19.85 10.40 21.50
CA MET A 1 -18.84 9.46 22.03
C MET A 1 -18.93 9.51 23.54
N ASN A 2 -19.27 8.39 24.18
CA ASN A 2 -19.33 8.31 25.64
C ASN A 2 -17.93 8.11 26.24
N SER A 3 -17.77 8.33 27.55
CA SER A 3 -16.48 8.25 28.25
C SER A 3 -15.80 6.88 28.11
N SER A 4 -16.58 5.79 27.98
CA SER A 4 -16.06 4.44 27.75
C SER A 4 -15.51 4.22 26.33
N GLU A 5 -16.14 4.81 25.31
CA GLU A 5 -15.65 4.76 23.92
C GLU A 5 -14.34 5.54 23.77
N LEU A 6 -14.26 6.72 24.40
CA LEU A 6 -13.06 7.55 24.38
C LEU A 6 -11.87 6.92 25.09
N LYS A 7 -12.11 6.27 26.24
CA LYS A 7 -11.07 5.52 26.95
C LYS A 7 -10.53 4.37 26.10
N LYS A 8 -11.42 3.64 25.43
CA LYS A 8 -11.06 2.54 24.53
C LYS A 8 -10.27 3.04 23.30
N GLU A 9 -10.65 4.19 22.75
CA GLU A 9 -9.92 4.79 21.62
C GLU A 9 -8.51 5.26 22.02
N ILE A 10 -8.35 5.82 23.23
CA ILE A 10 -7.05 6.21 23.80
C ILE A 10 -6.16 4.99 24.10
N GLU A 11 -6.73 3.90 24.62
CA GLU A 11 -6.01 2.64 24.89
C GLU A 11 -5.56 1.95 23.59
N ASN A 12 -6.41 1.95 22.56
CA ASN A 12 -6.07 1.48 21.22
C ASN A 12 -4.94 2.33 20.59
N PHE A 13 -5.00 3.64 20.79
CA PHE A 13 -3.99 4.58 20.31
C PHE A 13 -2.63 4.39 20.99
N ALA A 14 -2.62 4.25 22.32
CA ALA A 14 -1.41 4.01 23.09
C ALA A 14 -0.74 2.68 22.72
N SER A 15 -1.54 1.65 22.45
CA SER A 15 -1.07 0.34 21.97
C SER A 15 -0.44 0.43 20.58
N ALA A 16 -1.10 1.11 19.64
CA ALA A 16 -0.57 1.34 18.29
C ALA A 16 0.74 2.14 18.29
N ALA A 17 0.86 3.16 19.14
CA ALA A 17 2.08 3.95 19.31
C ALA A 17 3.25 3.13 19.89
N LEU A 18 2.97 2.15 20.75
CA LEU A 18 3.95 1.23 21.34
C LEU A 18 4.47 0.19 20.34
N GLU A 19 3.62 -0.26 19.41
CA GLU A 19 4.02 -1.21 18.35
C GLU A 19 4.85 -0.54 17.25
N ILE A 20 4.54 0.71 16.89
CA ILE A 20 5.37 1.54 15.98
C ILE A 20 6.80 1.71 16.54
N LYS A 21 6.99 1.63 17.86
CA LYS A 21 8.31 1.67 18.49
C LYS A 21 9.07 0.33 18.36
N LYS A 22 8.37 -0.81 18.26
CA LYS A 22 8.97 -2.14 18.17
C LYS A 22 9.39 -2.53 16.74
N SER A 23 8.66 -2.09 15.72
CA SER A 23 8.95 -2.41 14.30
C SER A 23 10.23 -1.77 13.73
N ASN A 24 10.96 -0.96 14.51
CA ASN A 24 12.17 -0.28 14.09
C ASN A 24 13.48 -1.04 14.41
N ASN A 25 13.38 -2.24 14.99
CA ASN A 25 14.51 -3.13 15.23
C ASN A 25 14.24 -4.47 14.56
N GLU A 26 14.48 -4.60 13.26
CA GLU A 26 15.06 -5.79 12.61
C GLU A 26 15.12 -5.64 11.08
N ASP A 27 16.30 -5.96 10.53
CA ASP A 27 16.66 -6.38 9.18
C ASP A 27 16.37 -5.53 7.93
N PHE A 28 17.40 -4.77 7.54
CA PHE A 28 17.78 -4.53 6.14
C PHE A 28 19.32 -4.46 6.00
N SER A 29 19.98 -5.60 6.16
CA SER A 29 21.45 -5.75 6.05
C SER A 29 21.72 -7.08 5.34
N SER A 30 22.21 -7.11 4.09
CA SER A 30 23.66 -7.10 3.89
C SER A 30 24.12 -6.64 2.51
N ASN A 31 23.25 -6.62 1.49
CA ASN A 31 23.66 -6.22 0.12
C ASN A 31 23.52 -4.72 -0.18
N ILE A 32 22.75 -3.99 0.63
CA ILE A 32 22.62 -2.53 0.58
C ILE A 32 23.81 -1.84 1.30
N SER A 33 24.49 -2.54 2.21
CA SER A 33 25.63 -2.03 3.00
C SER A 33 26.84 -1.65 2.15
N ILE A 34 27.11 -2.38 1.06
CA ILE A 34 28.26 -2.13 0.19
C ILE A 34 28.00 -0.91 -0.71
N GLY A 35 26.80 -0.79 -1.29
CA GLY A 35 26.39 0.38 -2.06
C GLY A 35 26.31 1.66 -1.22
N ILE A 36 25.77 1.57 0.01
CA ILE A 36 25.70 2.71 0.94
C ILE A 36 27.10 3.15 1.41
N LYS A 37 28.04 2.22 1.63
CA LYS A 37 29.43 2.56 2.01
C LYS A 37 30.18 3.25 0.86
N LEU A 38 29.96 2.83 -0.39
CA LEU A 38 30.52 3.45 -1.59
C LEU A 38 29.96 4.86 -1.81
N VAL A 39 28.64 5.04 -1.68
CA VAL A 39 27.97 6.34 -1.83
C VAL A 39 28.35 7.31 -0.70
N ARG A 40 28.47 6.84 0.55
CA ARG A 40 28.98 7.65 1.66
C ARG A 40 30.46 8.03 1.49
N GLY A 41 31.29 7.14 0.95
CA GLY A 41 32.68 7.44 0.60
C GLY A 41 32.77 8.53 -0.46
N ALA A 42 31.94 8.46 -1.51
CA ALA A 42 31.86 9.48 -2.56
C ALA A 42 31.34 10.82 -2.05
N PHE A 43 30.34 10.83 -1.15
CA PHE A 43 29.82 12.05 -0.53
C PHE A 43 30.82 12.72 0.41
N THR A 44 31.66 11.93 1.11
CA THR A 44 32.72 12.47 1.95
C THR A 44 33.76 13.21 1.09
N ILE A 45 34.14 12.64 -0.06
CA ILE A 45 35.04 13.28 -1.03
C ILE A 45 34.43 14.57 -1.63
N LEU A 46 33.12 14.57 -1.93
CA LEU A 46 32.38 15.76 -2.39
C LEU A 46 32.30 16.87 -1.34
N SER A 47 32.15 16.52 -0.05
CA SER A 47 32.13 17.51 1.04
C SER A 47 33.49 18.19 1.25
N PHE A 48 34.59 17.54 0.84
CA PHE A 48 35.93 18.12 0.81
C PHE A 48 36.17 19.00 -0.43
N LEU A 49 35.45 18.78 -1.54
CA LEU A 49 35.53 19.57 -2.77
C LEU A 49 34.54 20.74 -2.79
N LYS A 50 34.44 21.48 -1.68
CA LYS A 50 33.78 22.79 -1.62
C LYS A 50 34.52 23.80 -2.50
N GLY A 51 34.27 23.73 -3.80
CA GLY A 51 34.93 24.54 -4.82
C GLY A 51 34.21 24.47 -6.15
N GLY A 52 32.97 24.96 -6.20
CA GLY A 52 32.38 25.59 -7.38
C GLY A 52 32.21 24.78 -8.68
N LEU A 53 32.27 23.44 -8.69
CA LEU A 53 31.99 22.67 -9.90
C LEU A 53 30.50 22.32 -10.05
N PRO A 54 29.94 22.41 -11.28
CA PRO A 54 28.56 22.03 -11.55
C PRO A 54 28.34 20.52 -11.35
N VAL A 55 27.20 20.18 -10.74
CA VAL A 55 26.79 18.83 -10.29
C VAL A 55 26.93 17.75 -11.38
N THR A 56 26.78 18.12 -12.66
CA THR A 56 26.92 17.23 -13.82
C THR A 56 28.34 16.69 -14.01
N THR A 57 29.36 17.48 -13.71
CA THR A 57 30.78 17.10 -13.91
C THR A 57 31.27 16.20 -12.78
N SER A 58 30.79 16.43 -11.55
CA SER A 58 31.11 15.60 -10.38
C SER A 58 30.45 14.22 -10.45
N ALA A 59 29.22 14.12 -10.98
CA ALA A 59 28.55 12.84 -11.23
C ALA A 59 29.29 12.00 -12.28
N TYR A 60 29.80 12.63 -13.36
CA TYR A 60 30.57 11.96 -14.41
C TYR A 60 31.88 11.34 -13.89
N LEU A 61 32.58 12.04 -13.00
CA LEU A 61 33.85 11.58 -12.41
C LEU A 61 33.66 10.40 -11.45
N ILE A 62 32.56 10.39 -10.68
CA ILE A 62 32.23 9.30 -9.75
C ILE A 62 31.81 8.05 -10.51
N LEU A 63 31.02 8.22 -11.58
CA LEU A 63 30.61 7.13 -12.46
C LEU A 63 31.78 6.52 -13.23
N SER A 64 32.71 7.33 -13.74
CA SER A 64 33.90 6.82 -14.45
C SER A 64 34.86 6.06 -13.53
N ILE A 65 35.07 6.52 -12.29
CA ILE A 65 35.86 5.81 -11.27
C ILE A 65 35.18 4.49 -10.86
N GLY A 66 33.85 4.49 -10.70
CA GLY A 66 33.08 3.28 -10.43
C GLY A 66 33.11 2.27 -11.58
N MET A 67 32.95 2.73 -12.82
CA MET A 67 32.97 1.86 -14.00
C MET A 67 34.35 1.24 -14.25
N ALA A 68 35.42 2.00 -14.05
CA ALA A 68 36.79 1.52 -14.15
C ALA A 68 37.15 0.48 -13.05
N ALA A 69 36.58 0.63 -11.85
CA ALA A 69 36.81 -0.31 -10.74
C ALA A 69 36.04 -1.63 -10.88
N PHE A 70 34.94 -1.65 -11.65
CA PHE A 70 34.02 -2.81 -11.72
C PHE A 70 33.86 -3.45 -13.12
N ASN A 71 34.64 -3.04 -14.12
CA ASN A 71 34.63 -3.64 -15.48
C ASN A 71 33.21 -3.74 -16.08
N MET A 72 32.36 -2.75 -15.84
CA MET A 72 30.99 -2.75 -16.40
C MET A 72 31.05 -2.33 -17.88
N LYS A 73 30.48 -3.17 -18.76
CA LYS A 73 30.56 -3.03 -20.23
C LYS A 73 29.52 -2.07 -20.84
N GLU A 74 28.57 -1.57 -20.06
CA GLU A 74 27.53 -0.66 -20.54
C GLU A 74 27.54 0.65 -19.74
N GLU A 75 27.60 1.78 -20.44
CA GLU A 75 27.47 3.12 -19.85
C GLU A 75 26.04 3.31 -19.31
N PRO A 76 25.85 3.47 -17.99
CA PRO A 76 24.53 3.80 -17.46
C PRO A 76 24.15 5.21 -17.92
N ASN A 77 22.90 5.38 -18.34
CA ASN A 77 22.36 6.68 -18.71
C ASN A 77 22.42 7.64 -17.50
N ILE A 78 23.33 8.61 -17.56
CA ILE A 78 23.69 9.54 -16.49
C ILE A 78 22.47 10.31 -15.97
N ASP A 79 21.51 10.63 -16.84
CA ASP A 79 20.29 11.33 -16.46
C ASP A 79 19.40 10.50 -15.53
N ASN A 80 19.38 9.17 -15.73
CA ASN A 80 18.61 8.28 -14.86
C ASN A 80 19.29 8.12 -13.50
N VAL A 81 20.62 7.98 -13.50
CA VAL A 81 21.39 7.89 -12.25
C VAL A 81 21.27 9.19 -11.43
N ALA A 82 21.36 10.36 -12.09
CA ALA A 82 21.20 11.65 -11.44
C ALA A 82 19.77 11.81 -10.86
N LYS A 83 18.73 11.43 -11.61
CA LYS A 83 17.34 11.46 -11.12
C LYS A 83 17.13 10.54 -9.91
N ASP A 84 17.75 9.37 -9.90
CA ASP A 84 17.65 8.43 -8.80
C ASP A 84 18.35 8.96 -7.54
N ILE A 85 19.54 9.54 -7.67
CA ILE A 85 20.28 10.16 -6.55
C ILE A 85 19.49 11.34 -5.96
N ILE A 86 19.01 12.26 -6.82
CA ILE A 86 18.19 13.40 -6.39
C ILE A 86 16.90 12.89 -5.71
N GLY A 87 16.31 11.82 -6.24
CA GLY A 87 15.15 11.15 -5.64
C GLY A 87 15.45 10.63 -4.24
N GLN A 88 16.58 9.93 -4.05
CA GLN A 88 16.98 9.39 -2.75
C GLN A 88 17.29 10.47 -1.72
N GLU A 89 17.94 11.57 -2.13
CA GLU A 89 18.23 12.69 -1.25
C GLU A 89 16.94 13.34 -0.75
N LYS A 90 15.99 13.60 -1.66
CA LYS A 90 14.65 14.11 -1.30
C LYS A 90 13.89 13.15 -0.39
N ASP A 91 13.97 11.84 -0.64
CA ASP A 91 13.35 10.83 0.21
C ASP A 91 13.95 10.85 1.63
N GLN A 92 15.26 11.10 1.76
CA GLN A 92 15.95 11.18 3.04
C GLN A 92 15.62 12.48 3.79
N GLU A 93 15.61 13.62 3.10
CA GLU A 93 15.20 14.91 3.66
C GLU A 93 13.78 14.83 4.24
N MET A 94 12.84 14.28 3.46
CA MET A 94 11.46 14.06 3.92
C MET A 94 11.40 13.13 5.13
N THR A 95 12.24 12.09 5.17
CA THR A 95 12.33 11.18 6.32
C THR A 95 12.77 11.95 7.58
N ASN A 96 13.78 12.81 7.45
CA ASN A 96 14.29 13.62 8.56
C ASN A 96 13.25 14.65 9.05
N GLU A 97 12.54 15.32 8.14
CA GLU A 97 11.43 16.21 8.48
C GLU A 97 10.33 15.46 9.27
N CYS A 98 9.99 14.23 8.85
CA CYS A 98 9.00 13.39 9.51
C CYS A 98 9.44 12.98 10.92
N GLU A 99 10.69 12.57 11.11
CA GLU A 99 11.19 12.23 12.45
C GLU A 99 11.21 13.45 13.37
N GLY A 100 11.55 14.64 12.85
CA GLY A 100 11.44 15.90 13.60
C GLY A 100 10.00 16.19 14.07
N ALA A 101 9.03 16.11 13.15
CA ALA A 101 7.61 16.32 13.48
C ALA A 101 7.08 15.27 14.47
N LYS A 102 7.51 14.01 14.32
CA LYS A 102 7.17 12.94 15.25
C LYS A 102 7.66 13.22 16.66
N LEU A 103 8.89 13.71 16.84
CA LEU A 103 9.41 14.10 18.16
C LEU A 103 8.58 15.21 18.81
N VAL A 104 8.11 16.18 18.01
CA VAL A 104 7.18 17.23 18.50
C VAL A 104 5.89 16.60 19.00
N PHE A 105 5.22 15.75 18.21
CA PHE A 105 3.97 15.12 18.65
C PHE A 105 4.13 14.19 19.85
N VAL A 106 5.23 13.44 19.92
CA VAL A 106 5.54 12.59 21.09
C VAL A 106 5.73 13.45 22.35
N SER A 107 6.38 14.61 22.21
CA SER A 107 6.57 15.54 23.34
C SER A 107 5.24 16.15 23.78
N SER A 108 4.40 16.59 22.84
CA SER A 108 3.05 17.07 23.14
C SER A 108 2.19 15.99 23.79
N THR A 109 2.26 14.75 23.31
CA THR A 109 1.55 13.61 23.91
C THR A 109 1.98 13.37 25.35
N LYS A 110 3.29 13.37 25.63
CA LYS A 110 3.81 13.22 27.00
C LYS A 110 3.36 14.35 27.92
N PHE A 111 3.39 15.59 27.43
CA PHE A 111 2.92 16.76 28.17
C PHE A 111 1.43 16.61 28.53
N LEU A 112 0.59 16.27 27.55
CA LEU A 112 -0.84 16.03 27.76
C LEU A 112 -1.10 14.87 28.73
N CYS A 113 -0.36 13.77 28.63
CA CYS A 113 -0.44 12.66 29.58
C CYS A 113 -0.07 13.08 31.00
N GLY A 114 0.90 13.98 31.18
CA GLY A 114 1.28 14.53 32.49
C GLY A 114 0.17 15.38 33.13
N ILE A 115 -0.65 16.04 32.31
CA ILE A 115 -1.84 16.77 32.78
C ILE A 115 -2.93 15.78 33.25
N GLY A 116 -3.09 14.68 32.50
CA GLY A 116 -4.11 13.65 32.75
C GLY A 116 -5.52 14.10 32.38
N VAL A 117 -6.49 13.18 32.40
CA VAL A 117 -7.90 13.49 32.06
C VAL A 117 -8.59 14.13 33.26
N ARG A 118 -8.58 15.46 33.33
CA ARG A 118 -9.22 16.25 34.40
C ARG A 118 -9.81 17.56 33.89
N LYS A 119 -10.63 18.20 34.74
CA LYS A 119 -11.05 19.58 34.52
C LYS A 119 -9.85 20.53 34.70
N LEU A 120 -9.68 21.41 33.74
CA LEU A 120 -8.67 22.46 33.71
C LEU A 120 -9.28 23.79 34.13
N ALA A 121 -8.56 24.57 34.92
CA ALA A 121 -8.89 25.96 35.18
C ALA A 121 -8.63 26.82 33.92
N THR A 122 -9.27 27.98 33.82
CA THR A 122 -9.18 28.87 32.65
C THR A 122 -7.73 29.24 32.28
N HIS A 123 -6.87 29.50 33.28
CA HIS A 123 -5.46 29.83 33.04
C HIS A 123 -4.65 28.62 32.52
N GLU A 124 -5.03 27.40 32.88
CA GLU A 124 -4.39 26.17 32.40
C GLU A 124 -4.73 25.92 30.92
N ILE A 125 -5.92 26.33 30.46
CA ILE A 125 -6.33 26.24 29.06
C ILE A 125 -5.48 27.15 28.17
N SER A 126 -5.22 28.39 28.61
CA SER A 126 -4.31 29.29 27.89
C SER A 126 -2.89 28.74 27.83
N SER A 127 -2.43 28.09 28.92
CA SER A 127 -1.14 27.41 28.95
C SER A 127 -1.10 26.20 28.01
N LEU A 128 -2.19 25.44 27.91
CA LEU A 128 -2.32 24.29 27.01
C LEU A 128 -2.06 24.67 25.55
N SER A 129 -2.68 25.75 25.07
CA SER A 129 -2.49 26.24 23.70
C SER A 129 -1.06 26.73 23.42
N ALA A 130 -0.34 27.19 24.43
CA ALA A 130 1.05 27.65 24.28
C ALA A 130 2.05 26.47 24.17
N HIS A 131 1.75 25.34 24.80
CA HIS A 131 2.66 24.18 24.86
C HIS A 131 2.32 23.07 23.87
N VAL A 132 1.10 23.06 23.32
CA VAL A 132 0.65 22.08 22.33
C VAL A 132 0.31 22.80 21.03
N SER A 133 1.21 22.71 20.06
CA SER A 133 0.99 23.27 18.73
C SER A 133 0.05 22.37 17.92
N ILE A 134 -1.19 22.84 17.72
CA ILE A 134 -2.23 22.19 16.90
C ILE A 134 -1.83 22.17 15.41
N ASP A 135 -1.05 23.17 15.00
CA ASP A 135 -0.60 23.37 13.61
C ASP A 135 0.70 22.60 13.30
N ALA A 136 1.33 22.01 14.31
CA ALA A 136 2.53 21.20 14.13
C ALA A 136 2.26 20.10 13.09
N GLY A 137 3.19 19.94 12.15
CA GLY A 137 3.14 18.91 11.13
C GLY A 137 2.08 19.09 10.04
N VAL A 138 1.22 20.12 10.08
CA VAL A 138 0.18 20.33 9.04
C VAL A 138 0.78 20.50 7.65
N ASN A 139 1.78 21.39 7.51
CA ASN A 139 2.49 21.60 6.25
C ASN A 139 3.16 20.31 5.75
N LEU A 140 3.71 19.52 6.67
CA LEU A 140 4.39 18.27 6.32
C LEU A 140 3.41 17.19 5.86
N LEU A 141 2.25 17.06 6.52
CA LEU A 141 1.16 16.19 6.08
C LEU A 141 0.67 16.60 4.68
N GLY A 142 0.53 17.90 4.42
CA GLY A 142 0.19 18.43 3.10
C GLY A 142 1.23 18.08 2.02
N LYS A 143 2.53 18.23 2.32
CA LYS A 143 3.62 17.80 1.42
C LYS A 143 3.54 16.30 1.12
N LEU A 144 3.37 15.46 2.15
CA LEU A 144 3.27 14.01 2.01
C LEU A 144 2.06 13.62 1.17
N MET A 145 0.90 14.22 1.42
CA MET A 145 -0.32 14.01 0.64
C MET A 145 -0.10 14.31 -0.85
N SER A 146 0.52 15.45 -1.17
CA SER A 146 0.84 15.84 -2.54
C SER A 146 1.77 14.82 -3.23
N ILE A 147 2.83 14.38 -2.54
CA ILE A 147 3.75 13.36 -3.05
C ILE A 147 3.03 12.01 -3.27
N ILE A 148 2.17 11.61 -2.34
CA ILE A 148 1.39 10.38 -2.44
C ILE A 148 0.49 10.43 -3.69
N VAL A 149 -0.24 11.52 -3.90
CA VAL A 149 -1.12 11.67 -5.07
C VAL A 149 -0.33 11.66 -6.39
N ASP A 150 0.80 12.36 -6.44
CA ASP A 150 1.67 12.36 -7.62
C ASP A 150 2.23 10.95 -7.93
N LEU A 151 2.72 10.24 -6.91
CA LEU A 151 3.22 8.88 -7.06
C LEU A 151 2.12 7.88 -7.42
N GLN A 152 0.91 8.02 -6.87
CA GLN A 152 -0.24 7.21 -7.27
C GLN A 152 -0.50 7.37 -8.77
N ASN A 153 -0.61 8.60 -9.26
CA ASN A 153 -0.86 8.89 -10.67
C ASN A 153 0.24 8.30 -11.58
N LYS A 154 1.51 8.51 -11.22
CA LYS A 154 2.66 7.96 -11.96
C LYS A 154 2.66 6.43 -11.98
N THR A 155 2.37 5.81 -10.84
CA THR A 155 2.33 4.34 -10.71
C THR A 155 1.15 3.77 -11.49
N CYS A 156 -0.03 4.42 -11.48
CA CYS A 156 -1.20 3.97 -12.23
C CYS A 156 -1.03 4.10 -13.75
N GLN A 157 -0.26 5.09 -14.22
CA GLN A 157 -0.03 5.34 -15.63
C GLN A 157 1.07 4.46 -16.26
N SER A 158 1.96 3.88 -15.45
CA SER A 158 3.05 3.03 -15.95
C SER A 158 2.61 1.59 -16.24
N ASN A 159 3.27 0.97 -17.23
CA ASN A 159 3.17 -0.47 -17.45
C ASN A 159 3.73 -1.24 -16.26
N LEU A 160 3.25 -2.46 -16.08
CA LEU A 160 3.62 -3.29 -14.94
C LEU A 160 4.98 -3.95 -15.17
N ASP A 161 6.04 -3.23 -14.85
CA ASP A 161 7.43 -3.68 -14.89
C ASP A 161 8.09 -3.59 -13.50
N SER A 162 9.37 -3.98 -13.41
CA SER A 162 10.14 -3.87 -12.17
C SER A 162 10.20 -2.44 -11.62
N ARG A 163 10.16 -1.42 -12.48
CA ARG A 163 10.16 0.00 -12.05
C ARG A 163 8.85 0.39 -11.39
N LYS A 164 7.71 -0.15 -11.83
CA LYS A 164 6.42 0.06 -11.16
C LYS A 164 6.42 -0.49 -9.73
N THR A 165 7.06 -1.63 -9.49
CA THR A 165 7.25 -2.15 -8.12
C THR A 165 8.11 -1.21 -7.26
N VAL A 166 9.17 -0.63 -7.83
CA VAL A 166 10.01 0.37 -7.13
C VAL A 166 9.20 1.63 -6.81
N GLN A 167 8.41 2.13 -7.76
CA GLN A 167 7.52 3.29 -7.55
C GLN A 167 6.45 3.00 -6.49
N PHE A 168 5.86 1.80 -6.51
CA PHE A 168 4.91 1.37 -5.49
C PHE A 168 5.56 1.30 -4.11
N ASN A 169 6.76 0.73 -3.99
CA ASN A 169 7.48 0.69 -2.71
C ASN A 169 7.77 2.10 -2.18
N ARG A 170 8.16 3.02 -3.08
CA ARG A 170 8.36 4.43 -2.74
C ARG A 170 7.06 5.11 -2.31
N LEU A 171 5.96 4.89 -3.04
CA LEU A 171 4.62 5.35 -2.65
C LEU A 171 4.26 4.86 -1.24
N MET A 172 4.43 3.57 -0.97
CA MET A 172 4.10 2.98 0.32
C MET A 172 4.98 3.52 1.46
N LYS A 173 6.24 3.88 1.19
CA LYS A 173 7.10 4.58 2.16
C LYS A 173 6.49 5.92 2.58
N TYR A 174 5.97 6.70 1.63
CA TYR A 174 5.31 7.98 1.95
C TYR A 174 3.95 7.80 2.61
N VAL A 175 3.15 6.83 2.16
CA VAL A 175 1.89 6.45 2.83
C VAL A 175 2.15 6.08 4.28
N HIS A 176 3.19 5.30 4.55
CA HIS A 176 3.58 4.93 5.91
C HIS A 176 3.95 6.17 6.76
N MET A 177 4.81 7.07 6.25
CA MET A 177 5.15 8.31 6.97
C MET A 177 3.90 9.15 7.27
N TYR A 178 3.01 9.28 6.29
CA TYR A 178 1.74 9.99 6.44
C TYR A 178 0.89 9.36 7.55
N CYS A 179 0.68 8.04 7.50
CA CYS A 179 -0.11 7.31 8.50
C CYS A 179 0.46 7.51 9.91
N CYS A 180 1.79 7.43 10.08
CA CYS A 180 2.47 7.67 11.35
C CYS A 180 2.19 9.07 11.90
N LEU A 181 2.42 10.11 11.09
CA LEU A 181 2.22 11.49 11.52
C LEU A 181 0.74 11.82 11.75
N ALA A 182 -0.15 11.39 10.86
CA ALA A 182 -1.59 11.60 10.97
C ALA A 182 -2.17 10.92 12.22
N THR A 183 -1.66 9.73 12.57
CA THR A 183 -1.98 9.04 13.83
C THR A 183 -1.57 9.92 15.01
N LEU A 184 -0.28 10.27 15.12
CA LEU A 184 0.25 11.08 16.22
C LEU A 184 -0.51 12.40 16.41
N ARG A 185 -0.77 13.11 15.30
CA ARG A 185 -1.57 14.34 15.31
C ARG A 185 -2.98 14.10 15.83
N LYS A 186 -3.69 13.06 15.33
CA LYS A 186 -5.04 12.72 15.81
C LYS A 186 -5.03 12.47 17.32
N GLY A 187 -4.05 11.74 17.85
CA GLY A 187 -3.95 11.47 19.29
C GLY A 187 -3.79 12.73 20.13
N VAL A 188 -2.92 13.65 19.72
CA VAL A 188 -2.72 14.95 20.37
C VAL A 188 -4.02 15.77 20.37
N LEU A 189 -4.68 15.86 19.21
CA LEU A 189 -5.93 16.61 19.06
C LEU A 189 -7.09 16.00 19.85
N LEU A 190 -7.22 14.68 19.86
CA LEU A 190 -8.27 13.98 20.60
C LEU A 190 -8.10 14.17 22.11
N HIS A 191 -6.87 14.09 22.62
CA HIS A 191 -6.59 14.35 24.03
C HIS A 191 -6.87 15.83 24.37
N MET A 192 -6.43 16.77 23.52
CA MET A 192 -6.73 18.19 23.72
C MET A 192 -8.24 18.47 23.71
N TYR A 193 -8.98 17.91 22.75
CA TYR A 193 -10.44 17.98 22.70
C TYR A 193 -11.08 17.47 24.00
N THR A 194 -10.60 16.32 24.50
CA THR A 194 -11.10 15.71 25.73
C THR A 194 -10.96 16.64 26.93
N LEU A 195 -9.78 17.24 27.12
CA LEU A 195 -9.53 18.17 28.22
C LEU A 195 -10.42 19.41 28.12
N LEU A 196 -10.52 20.00 26.93
CA LEU A 196 -11.35 21.19 26.70
C LEU A 196 -12.83 20.90 26.92
N HIS A 197 -13.30 19.73 26.45
CA HIS A 197 -14.70 19.34 26.54
C HIS A 197 -15.12 19.04 27.99
N ILE A 198 -14.30 18.32 28.76
CA ILE A 198 -14.60 18.01 30.18
C ILE A 198 -14.55 19.27 31.05
N SER A 199 -13.71 20.24 30.69
CA SER A 199 -13.51 21.47 31.46
C SER A 199 -14.65 22.48 31.30
N ASP A 200 -15.42 22.41 30.21
CA ASP A 200 -16.56 23.28 29.85
C ASP A 200 -16.27 24.80 29.82
N ASN A 201 -15.03 25.21 30.06
CA ASN A 201 -14.60 26.61 30.10
C ASN A 201 -14.41 27.22 28.70
N SER A 202 -14.26 26.39 27.66
CA SER A 202 -13.99 26.84 26.28
C SER A 202 -14.70 25.98 25.21
N PRO A 203 -16.05 25.95 25.18
CA PRO A 203 -16.81 25.10 24.26
C PRO A 203 -16.56 25.43 22.77
N GLY A 204 -16.28 26.71 22.46
CA GLY A 204 -15.91 27.13 21.10
C GLY A 204 -14.58 26.53 20.62
N ILE A 205 -13.56 26.51 21.49
CA ILE A 205 -12.25 25.90 21.16
C ILE A 205 -12.40 24.38 21.02
N ALA A 206 -13.12 23.73 21.94
CA ALA A 206 -13.40 22.30 21.83
C ALA A 206 -14.10 21.96 20.51
N SER A 207 -15.09 22.76 20.11
CA SER A 207 -15.80 22.57 18.83
C SER A 207 -14.87 22.78 17.62
N GLY A 208 -13.98 23.78 17.68
CA GLY A 208 -12.97 24.00 16.64
C GLY A 208 -12.00 22.84 16.50
N VAL A 209 -11.47 22.29 17.60
CA VAL A 209 -10.58 21.11 17.58
C VAL A 209 -11.31 19.90 17.02
N LYS A 210 -12.60 19.72 17.36
CA LYS A 210 -13.42 18.65 16.79
C LYS A 210 -13.59 18.80 15.27
N ALA A 211 -13.88 20.00 14.78
CA ALA A 211 -13.98 20.24 13.34
C ALA A 211 -12.68 19.91 12.59
N VAL A 212 -11.52 20.21 13.19
CA VAL A 212 -10.21 19.84 12.63
C VAL A 212 -10.01 18.32 12.60
N LEU A 213 -10.47 17.60 13.62
CA LEU A 213 -10.44 16.13 13.65
C LEU A 213 -11.32 15.54 12.54
N ASP A 214 -12.54 16.06 12.37
CA ASP A 214 -13.50 15.59 11.37
C ASP A 214 -12.98 15.83 9.95
N GLU A 215 -12.42 17.02 9.68
CA GLU A 215 -11.78 17.36 8.40
C GLU A 215 -10.56 16.47 8.12
N GLN A 216 -9.68 16.26 9.11
CA GLN A 216 -8.54 15.36 8.95
C GLN A 216 -9.01 13.93 8.63
N ASN A 217 -10.07 13.46 9.29
CA ASN A 217 -10.60 12.12 9.03
C ASN A 217 -11.11 11.99 7.58
N ALA A 218 -11.83 12.99 7.06
CA ALA A 218 -12.28 13.02 5.68
C ALA A 218 -11.12 13.02 4.67
N GLN A 219 -10.07 13.81 4.94
CA GLN A 219 -8.85 13.86 4.13
C GLN A 219 -8.09 12.53 4.13
N ASP A 220 -7.93 11.93 5.32
CA ASP A 220 -7.28 10.62 5.49
C ASP A 220 -8.03 9.54 4.69
N THR A 221 -9.37 9.54 4.76
CA THR A 221 -10.21 8.61 4.00
C THR A 221 -10.07 8.81 2.50
N SER A 222 -10.14 10.06 2.02
CA SER A 222 -10.00 10.35 0.60
C SER A 222 -8.63 9.97 0.05
N LEU A 223 -7.55 10.19 0.81
CA LEU A 223 -6.19 9.94 0.36
C LEU A 223 -5.89 8.45 0.19
N LEU A 224 -6.44 7.61 1.07
CA LEU A 224 -6.14 6.17 1.14
C LEU A 224 -7.27 5.29 0.58
N GLU A 225 -8.32 5.87 0.01
CA GLU A 225 -9.45 5.11 -0.56
C GLU A 225 -8.98 4.10 -1.63
N PHE A 226 -7.92 4.41 -2.37
CA PHE A 226 -7.34 3.54 -3.40
C PHE A 226 -6.86 2.16 -2.90
N LEU A 227 -6.62 2.00 -1.59
CA LEU A 227 -6.23 0.74 -0.96
C LEU A 227 -7.42 -0.13 -0.52
N THR A 228 -8.56 0.50 -0.26
CA THR A 228 -9.72 -0.15 0.38
C THR A 228 -10.90 -0.31 -0.57
N ARG A 229 -11.09 0.67 -1.46
CA ARG A 229 -12.14 0.72 -2.48
C ARG A 229 -11.53 1.05 -3.84
N PRO A 230 -10.69 0.15 -4.40
CA PRO A 230 -10.04 0.41 -5.66
C PRO A 230 -11.04 0.59 -6.81
N LYS A 231 -10.77 1.60 -7.63
CA LYS A 231 -11.35 1.80 -8.96
C LYS A 231 -10.54 1.03 -9.99
N LYS A 232 -11.07 0.87 -11.21
CA LYS A 232 -10.35 0.17 -12.30
C LYS A 232 -8.95 0.76 -12.54
N GLU A 233 -8.83 2.08 -12.48
CA GLU A 233 -7.58 2.82 -12.75
C GLU A 233 -6.47 2.62 -11.71
N ASN A 234 -6.82 2.30 -10.45
CA ASN A 234 -5.88 2.16 -9.34
C ASN A 234 -5.87 0.76 -8.70
N ALA A 235 -6.65 -0.19 -9.24
CA ALA A 235 -6.75 -1.56 -8.77
C ALA A 235 -5.40 -2.27 -8.58
N ILE A 236 -4.41 -1.91 -9.41
CA ILE A 236 -3.06 -2.45 -9.31
C ILE A 236 -2.36 -2.09 -8.00
N LEU A 237 -2.63 -0.90 -7.44
CA LEU A 237 -2.04 -0.48 -6.17
C LEU A 237 -2.59 -1.34 -5.01
N SER A 238 -3.91 -1.56 -4.99
CA SER A 238 -4.55 -2.50 -4.06
C SER A 238 -4.02 -3.93 -4.23
N PHE A 239 -3.73 -4.36 -5.46
CA PHE A 239 -3.13 -5.66 -5.73
C PHE A 239 -1.71 -5.76 -5.16
N LEU A 240 -0.88 -4.73 -5.30
CA LEU A 240 0.49 -4.74 -4.77
C LEU A 240 0.54 -4.60 -3.25
N PHE A 241 -0.48 -3.99 -2.64
CA PHE A 241 -0.57 -3.76 -1.20
C PHE A 241 -0.80 -5.03 -0.39
N ASP A 242 0.21 -5.45 0.37
CA ASP A 242 0.13 -6.56 1.32
C ASP A 242 0.06 -6.01 2.77
N PRO A 243 -1.07 -6.14 3.48
CA PRO A 243 -1.22 -5.62 4.84
C PRO A 243 -0.19 -6.19 5.81
N ILE A 244 0.27 -7.43 5.59
CA ILE A 244 1.28 -8.05 6.45
C ILE A 244 2.60 -7.29 6.33
N GLN A 245 2.95 -6.82 5.13
CA GLN A 245 4.17 -6.03 4.90
C GLN A 245 4.02 -4.57 5.33
N TYR A 246 2.78 -4.07 5.43
CA TYR A 246 2.46 -2.67 5.71
C TYR A 246 1.52 -2.56 6.92
N GLU A 247 1.86 -3.26 8.01
CA GLU A 247 1.05 -3.38 9.22
C GLU A 247 0.61 -2.02 9.80
N ILE A 248 1.50 -1.02 9.78
CA ILE A 248 1.18 0.33 10.28
C ILE A 248 0.09 1.00 9.42
N VAL A 249 0.12 0.78 8.10
CA VAL A 249 -0.91 1.29 7.19
C VAL A 249 -2.22 0.55 7.44
N GLU A 250 -2.20 -0.77 7.61
CA GLU A 250 -3.39 -1.55 7.97
C GLU A 250 -4.02 -1.06 9.27
N LYS A 251 -3.22 -0.89 10.33
CA LYS A 251 -3.69 -0.36 11.63
C LYS A 251 -4.30 1.04 11.47
N PHE A 252 -3.67 1.90 10.68
CA PHE A 252 -4.20 3.24 10.39
C PHE A 252 -5.56 3.18 9.70
N LEU A 253 -5.70 2.34 8.67
CA LEU A 253 -6.96 2.12 7.98
C LEU A 253 -8.04 1.61 8.95
N GLY A 254 -7.70 0.68 9.85
CA GLY A 254 -8.57 0.21 10.93
C GLY A 254 -9.03 1.34 11.87
N LEU A 255 -8.12 2.23 12.28
CA LEU A 255 -8.43 3.41 13.11
C LEU A 255 -9.29 4.46 12.39
N ARG A 256 -9.45 4.36 11.07
CA ARG A 256 -10.29 5.22 10.23
C ARG A 256 -11.56 4.50 9.78
N GLU A 257 -11.83 3.31 10.31
CA GLU A 257 -12.93 2.43 9.88
C GLU A 257 -12.90 2.10 8.38
N MET A 258 -11.75 2.26 7.75
CA MET A 258 -11.52 1.92 6.36
C MET A 258 -11.15 0.45 6.28
N LYS A 259 -12.15 -0.41 6.05
CA LYS A 259 -11.90 -1.84 5.92
C LYS A 259 -11.48 -2.14 4.49
N VAL A 260 -10.32 -2.78 4.32
CA VAL A 260 -10.05 -3.41 3.04
C VAL A 260 -11.04 -4.57 2.87
N ASN A 261 -11.67 -4.63 1.72
CA ASN A 261 -12.75 -5.57 1.47
C ASN A 261 -12.22 -7.01 1.49
N GLU A 262 -12.50 -7.74 2.57
CA GLU A 262 -12.16 -9.16 2.71
C GLU A 262 -13.14 -10.02 1.90
N LEU A 263 -12.60 -10.78 0.94
CA LEU A 263 -13.40 -11.58 0.02
C LEU A 263 -13.79 -12.96 0.61
N LYS A 264 -14.15 -12.99 1.91
CA LYS A 264 -14.57 -14.22 2.63
C LYS A 264 -15.74 -14.93 1.96
N HIS A 265 -16.65 -14.17 1.34
CA HIS A 265 -17.78 -14.73 0.59
C HIS A 265 -17.35 -15.68 -0.54
N LEU A 266 -16.13 -15.54 -1.08
CA LEU A 266 -15.60 -16.43 -2.13
C LEU A 266 -15.29 -17.84 -1.63
N THR A 267 -15.11 -18.06 -0.33
CA THR A 267 -14.86 -19.41 0.22
C THR A 267 -16.13 -20.21 0.49
N GLU A 268 -17.29 -19.53 0.51
CA GLU A 268 -18.56 -20.11 0.97
C GLU A 268 -19.46 -20.56 -0.19
N GLY A 269 -18.86 -21.01 -1.30
CA GLY A 269 -19.64 -21.29 -2.49
C GLY A 269 -18.93 -21.99 -3.63
N LYS A 270 -19.70 -22.08 -4.71
CA LYS A 270 -19.29 -22.56 -6.02
C LYS A 270 -19.50 -21.39 -6.97
N PHE A 271 -18.54 -21.17 -7.87
CA PHE A 271 -18.52 -19.97 -8.67
C PHE A 271 -18.22 -20.24 -10.13
N THR A 272 -18.86 -19.49 -11.02
CA THR A 272 -18.39 -19.30 -12.39
C THR A 272 -17.50 -18.08 -12.48
N ILE A 273 -16.48 -18.16 -13.32
CA ILE A 273 -15.54 -17.05 -13.58
C ILE A 273 -15.67 -16.68 -15.05
N ARG A 274 -15.92 -15.40 -15.35
CA ARG A 274 -16.13 -14.88 -16.71
C ARG A 274 -15.23 -13.68 -16.97
N PRO A 275 -14.56 -13.57 -18.14
CA PRO A 275 -13.84 -12.36 -18.47
C PRO A 275 -14.84 -11.22 -18.76
N LEU A 276 -14.55 -10.02 -18.27
CA LEU A 276 -15.41 -8.85 -18.50
C LEU A 276 -15.55 -8.53 -20.00
N ALA A 277 -14.45 -8.65 -20.75
CA ALA A 277 -14.42 -8.42 -22.19
C ALA A 277 -15.23 -9.47 -23.02
N TYR A 278 -15.53 -10.65 -22.47
CA TYR A 278 -16.31 -11.69 -23.15
C TYR A 278 -17.33 -12.31 -22.19
N PRO A 279 -18.41 -11.57 -21.85
CA PRO A 279 -19.34 -11.96 -20.79
C PRO A 279 -20.11 -13.26 -21.08
N THR A 280 -20.20 -13.70 -22.33
CA THR A 280 -20.83 -14.97 -22.71
C THR A 280 -19.93 -16.19 -22.46
N LYS A 281 -18.61 -15.97 -22.31
CA LYS A 281 -17.63 -17.04 -22.12
C LYS A 281 -17.38 -17.28 -20.64
N ARG A 282 -17.18 -18.54 -20.27
CA ARG A 282 -16.83 -18.97 -18.92
C ARG A 282 -15.48 -19.65 -18.91
N LEU A 283 -14.73 -19.43 -17.85
CA LEU A 283 -13.53 -20.18 -17.52
C LEU A 283 -13.88 -21.67 -17.41
N TYR A 284 -13.06 -22.55 -17.95
CA TYR A 284 -13.19 -23.97 -17.75
C TYR A 284 -11.83 -24.66 -17.72
N MET A 285 -11.76 -25.67 -16.87
CA MET A 285 -10.64 -26.61 -16.83
C MET A 285 -11.03 -27.81 -17.70
N ALA A 286 -10.20 -28.16 -18.69
CA ALA A 286 -10.59 -29.18 -19.69
C ALA A 286 -10.14 -30.59 -19.29
N ASN A 287 -8.90 -30.70 -18.80
CA ASN A 287 -8.27 -31.94 -18.38
C ASN A 287 -7.22 -31.68 -17.29
N VAL A 288 -6.64 -32.72 -16.71
CA VAL A 288 -5.57 -32.61 -15.69
C VAL A 288 -4.55 -33.76 -15.84
N PRO A 289 -3.28 -33.58 -15.42
CA PRO A 289 -2.59 -32.32 -15.08
C PRO A 289 -2.06 -31.57 -16.30
N GLY A 290 -1.65 -30.31 -16.14
CA GLY A 290 -0.90 -29.53 -17.14
C GLY A 290 -1.71 -29.00 -18.32
N SER A 291 -3.02 -29.28 -18.39
CA SER A 291 -3.85 -28.74 -19.46
C SER A 291 -4.07 -27.24 -19.29
N TRP A 292 -4.21 -26.53 -20.41
CA TRP A 292 -4.53 -25.10 -20.39
C TRP A 292 -5.89 -24.85 -19.77
N ILE A 293 -5.96 -23.76 -19.00
CA ILE A 293 -7.23 -23.16 -18.60
C ILE A 293 -7.71 -22.27 -19.75
N LEU A 294 -8.99 -22.43 -20.09
CA LEU A 294 -9.58 -21.85 -21.28
C LEU A 294 -10.85 -21.10 -20.93
N VAL A 295 -11.30 -20.22 -21.81
CA VAL A 295 -12.63 -19.60 -21.78
C VAL A 295 -13.44 -20.06 -23.00
N SER A 296 -14.69 -20.46 -22.78
CA SER A 296 -15.59 -20.89 -23.87
C SER A 296 -17.05 -20.64 -23.52
N GLU A 297 -17.93 -20.74 -24.50
CA GLU A 297 -19.39 -20.64 -24.32
C GLU A 297 -20.01 -21.94 -23.78
N LYS A 298 -19.20 -22.79 -23.12
CA LYS A 298 -19.69 -24.03 -22.52
C LYS A 298 -20.81 -23.74 -21.52
N ALA A 299 -21.79 -24.64 -21.52
CA ALA A 299 -22.81 -24.72 -20.49
C ALA A 299 -22.17 -24.92 -19.11
N GLU A 300 -22.91 -24.55 -18.07
CA GLU A 300 -22.47 -24.73 -16.70
C GLU A 300 -22.35 -26.23 -16.37
N THR A 301 -21.13 -26.66 -16.11
CA THR A 301 -20.78 -28.04 -15.80
C THR A 301 -19.77 -28.06 -14.65
N SER A 302 -19.48 -29.24 -14.09
CA SER A 302 -18.43 -29.35 -13.05
C SER A 302 -17.05 -28.85 -13.50
N GLN A 303 -16.79 -28.74 -14.81
CA GLN A 303 -15.56 -28.18 -15.39
C GLN A 303 -15.48 -26.64 -15.38
N THR A 304 -16.64 -25.97 -15.38
CA THR A 304 -16.76 -24.50 -15.42
C THR A 304 -17.06 -23.89 -14.05
N ILE A 305 -17.30 -24.74 -13.05
CA ILE A 305 -17.59 -24.35 -11.67
C ILE A 305 -16.31 -24.51 -10.84
N PHE A 306 -15.97 -23.46 -10.08
CA PHE A 306 -14.76 -23.37 -9.28
C PHE A 306 -15.05 -23.17 -7.80
N ARG A 307 -14.10 -23.57 -6.97
CA ARG A 307 -14.03 -23.28 -5.53
C ARG A 307 -12.76 -22.50 -5.24
N PHE A 308 -12.88 -21.50 -4.39
CA PHE A 308 -11.75 -20.73 -3.84
C PHE A 308 -11.44 -21.25 -2.44
N HIS A 309 -10.16 -21.48 -2.18
CA HIS A 309 -9.67 -21.85 -0.87
C HIS A 309 -8.81 -20.71 -0.35
N ALA A 310 -9.23 -20.06 0.73
CA ALA A 310 -8.49 -18.94 1.29
C ALA A 310 -7.13 -19.39 1.83
N LYS A 311 -6.12 -18.54 1.61
CA LYS A 311 -4.78 -18.67 2.19
C LYS A 311 -4.54 -17.60 3.24
N TYR A 312 -4.36 -16.37 2.77
CA TYR A 312 -4.21 -15.17 3.59
C TYR A 312 -4.72 -13.99 2.77
N TYR A 313 -5.25 -12.95 3.42
CA TYR A 313 -5.66 -11.67 2.84
C TYR A 313 -5.93 -11.64 1.32
N ASN A 314 -7.17 -11.94 0.93
CA ASN A 314 -7.62 -11.96 -0.46
C ASN A 314 -6.76 -12.80 -1.43
N THR A 315 -5.96 -13.72 -0.90
CA THR A 315 -5.18 -14.70 -1.65
C THR A 315 -5.85 -16.07 -1.54
N PHE A 316 -6.02 -16.71 -2.68
CA PHE A 316 -6.78 -17.94 -2.82
C PHE A 316 -6.07 -18.94 -3.73
N THR A 317 -6.22 -20.23 -3.44
CA THR A 317 -6.03 -21.26 -4.47
C THR A 317 -7.37 -21.56 -5.13
N ILE A 318 -7.35 -21.85 -6.43
CA ILE A 318 -8.57 -22.03 -7.24
C ILE A 318 -8.59 -23.45 -7.81
N SER A 319 -9.69 -24.18 -7.63
CA SER A 319 -9.87 -25.55 -8.11
C SER A 319 -11.21 -25.71 -8.82
N SER A 320 -11.30 -26.59 -9.81
CA SER A 320 -12.57 -26.94 -10.46
C SER A 320 -13.32 -27.99 -9.64
N LEU A 321 -14.66 -27.95 -9.67
CA LEU A 321 -15.50 -28.96 -9.04
C LEU A 321 -15.25 -30.37 -9.59
N LYS A 322 -14.89 -30.50 -10.88
CA LYS A 322 -14.57 -31.81 -11.49
C LYS A 322 -13.26 -32.40 -10.99
N TRP A 323 -12.25 -31.57 -10.72
CA TRP A 323 -10.92 -32.00 -10.28
C TRP A 323 -10.49 -31.20 -9.04
N PRO A 324 -11.07 -31.49 -7.86
CA PRO A 324 -10.85 -30.69 -6.67
C PRO A 324 -9.41 -30.78 -6.13
N GLU A 325 -8.66 -31.82 -6.49
CA GLU A 325 -7.27 -32.03 -6.07
C GLU A 325 -6.23 -31.30 -6.95
N TYR A 326 -6.69 -30.62 -8.01
CA TYR A 326 -5.86 -29.92 -8.98
C TYR A 326 -6.15 -28.42 -8.94
N PHE A 327 -5.14 -27.65 -8.55
CA PHE A 327 -5.25 -26.21 -8.43
C PHE A 327 -4.74 -25.53 -9.70
N ILE A 328 -5.38 -24.44 -10.09
CA ILE A 328 -4.88 -23.59 -11.17
C ILE A 328 -3.51 -23.02 -10.77
N ARG A 329 -2.57 -22.93 -11.71
CA ARG A 329 -1.30 -22.23 -11.54
C ARG A 329 -0.89 -21.51 -12.83
N MET A 330 0.04 -20.57 -12.74
CA MET A 330 0.65 -19.94 -13.92
C MET A 330 1.99 -20.60 -14.26
N GLU A 331 2.23 -20.92 -15.53
CA GLU A 331 3.55 -21.38 -16.01
C GLU A 331 4.47 -20.21 -16.38
N MET A 332 5.78 -20.47 -16.50
CA MET A 332 6.78 -19.43 -16.84
C MET A 332 6.43 -18.62 -18.11
N GLY A 333 5.71 -19.24 -19.06
CA GLY A 333 5.19 -18.57 -20.26
C GLY A 333 3.98 -17.64 -20.02
N GLY A 334 3.50 -17.49 -18.78
CA GLY A 334 2.34 -16.68 -18.43
C GLY A 334 0.99 -17.37 -18.68
N VAL A 335 0.95 -18.64 -19.08
CA VAL A 335 -0.30 -19.36 -19.38
C VAL A 335 -0.84 -20.02 -18.12
N TRP A 336 -2.16 -19.96 -17.92
CA TRP A 336 -2.83 -20.69 -16.85
C TRP A 336 -2.98 -22.16 -17.20
N VAL A 337 -2.58 -23.03 -16.28
CA VAL A 337 -2.69 -24.48 -16.43
C VAL A 337 -3.29 -25.12 -15.19
N ALA A 338 -3.86 -26.30 -15.35
CA ALA A 338 -4.13 -27.19 -14.24
C ALA A 338 -2.80 -27.65 -13.62
N GLY A 339 -2.62 -27.43 -12.32
CA GLY A 339 -1.45 -27.80 -11.57
C GLY A 339 -1.26 -29.31 -11.41
N LYS A 340 -0.29 -29.69 -10.58
CA LYS A 340 -0.11 -31.09 -10.16
C LYS A 340 -1.08 -31.42 -9.03
N LYS A 341 -1.44 -32.70 -8.91
CA LYS A 341 -2.28 -33.20 -7.83
C LYS A 341 -1.66 -32.86 -6.47
N GLY A 342 -2.46 -32.30 -5.57
CA GLY A 342 -2.09 -32.08 -4.16
C GLY A 342 -0.99 -31.05 -3.91
N CYS A 343 -0.63 -30.21 -4.90
CA CYS A 343 0.51 -29.31 -4.83
C CYS A 343 0.04 -27.84 -4.73
N PRO A 344 -0.04 -27.25 -3.52
CA PRO A 344 -0.24 -25.81 -3.33
C PRO A 344 1.10 -25.11 -3.05
N ASP A 345 2.13 -25.39 -3.84
CA ASP A 345 3.50 -24.87 -3.63
C ASP A 345 3.62 -23.38 -4.02
N GLY A 346 2.81 -22.48 -3.46
CA GLY A 346 2.85 -21.01 -3.68
C GLY A 346 2.55 -20.51 -5.12
N GLN A 347 2.87 -21.29 -6.15
CA GLN A 347 2.67 -21.01 -7.58
C GLN A 347 1.20 -21.10 -8.01
N ALA A 348 0.33 -21.56 -7.10
CA ALA A 348 -1.12 -21.69 -7.30
C ALA A 348 -1.91 -20.62 -6.52
N ASP A 349 -1.22 -19.68 -5.86
CA ASP A 349 -1.84 -18.65 -5.04
C ASP A 349 -2.17 -17.43 -5.92
N PHE A 350 -3.44 -17.03 -5.92
CA PHE A 350 -3.95 -15.88 -6.66
C PHE A 350 -4.45 -14.84 -5.69
N LYS A 351 -3.92 -13.62 -5.83
CA LYS A 351 -4.48 -12.47 -5.14
C LYS A 351 -5.59 -11.87 -5.99
N ILE A 352 -6.74 -11.67 -5.35
CA ILE A 352 -7.97 -11.18 -5.97
C ILE A 352 -8.30 -9.82 -5.38
N VAL A 353 -8.58 -8.84 -6.23
CA VAL A 353 -8.99 -7.50 -5.81
C VAL A 353 -10.37 -7.22 -6.38
N GLN A 354 -11.34 -6.96 -5.51
CA GLN A 354 -12.67 -6.51 -5.93
C GLN A 354 -12.64 -5.03 -6.27
N ILE A 355 -13.19 -4.68 -7.43
CA ILE A 355 -13.33 -3.30 -7.90
C ILE A 355 -14.60 -2.71 -7.31
N ALA A 356 -14.51 -1.48 -6.79
CA ALA A 356 -15.63 -0.79 -6.16
C ALA A 356 -16.71 -0.40 -7.18
N GLU A 357 -16.31 -0.03 -8.39
CA GLU A 357 -17.21 0.30 -9.49
C GLU A 357 -17.84 -0.97 -10.08
N LYS A 358 -19.18 -0.98 -10.13
CA LYS A 358 -19.93 -2.03 -10.83
C LYS A 358 -19.93 -1.75 -12.33
N HIS A 359 -19.75 -2.81 -13.13
CA HIS A 359 -19.91 -2.74 -14.58
C HIS A 359 -21.26 -3.34 -14.95
N HIS A 360 -22.18 -2.53 -15.49
CA HIS A 360 -23.57 -2.96 -15.79
C HIS A 360 -24.28 -3.67 -14.62
N GLY A 361 -24.01 -3.24 -13.38
CA GLY A 361 -24.59 -3.83 -12.17
C GLY A 361 -23.82 -5.05 -11.61
N GLU A 362 -22.84 -5.56 -12.34
CA GLU A 362 -22.01 -6.70 -11.95
C GLU A 362 -20.72 -6.25 -11.23
N THR A 363 -20.29 -7.06 -10.27
CA THR A 363 -19.03 -6.84 -9.53
C THR A 363 -17.86 -7.34 -10.36
N CYS A 364 -16.83 -6.50 -10.51
CA CYS A 364 -15.60 -6.87 -11.21
C CYS A 364 -14.45 -7.18 -10.25
N TYR A 365 -13.55 -8.03 -10.69
CA TYR A 365 -12.38 -8.47 -9.95
C TYR A 365 -11.13 -8.41 -10.84
N LEU A 366 -10.00 -8.04 -10.24
CA LEU A 366 -8.67 -8.20 -10.81
C LEU A 366 -8.02 -9.43 -10.18
N LEU A 367 -7.47 -10.33 -11.00
CA LEU A 367 -6.81 -11.55 -10.55
C LEU A 367 -5.37 -11.56 -11.06
N ALA A 368 -4.43 -11.90 -10.20
CA ALA A 368 -3.07 -12.19 -10.60
C ALA A 368 -2.40 -13.16 -9.62
N PRO A 369 -1.47 -13.99 -10.10
CA PRO A 369 -0.73 -14.89 -9.24
C PRO A 369 0.25 -14.11 -8.35
N THR A 370 0.48 -14.61 -7.14
CA THR A 370 1.33 -13.92 -6.15
C THR A 370 2.82 -14.00 -6.47
N ASP A 371 3.25 -15.04 -7.18
CA ASP A 371 4.64 -15.26 -7.62
C ASP A 371 5.01 -14.46 -8.87
N MET A 372 4.03 -14.07 -9.69
CA MET A 372 4.19 -13.20 -10.86
C MET A 372 3.36 -11.92 -10.70
N LYS A 373 3.70 -11.10 -9.70
CA LYS A 373 3.03 -9.81 -9.40
C LYS A 373 3.00 -8.84 -10.60
N THR A 374 3.80 -9.07 -11.62
CA THR A 374 3.84 -8.26 -12.83
C THR A 374 2.95 -8.75 -13.97
N LYS A 375 2.20 -9.84 -13.80
CA LYS A 375 1.38 -10.45 -14.84
C LYS A 375 -0.10 -10.47 -14.43
N LEU A 376 -0.88 -9.58 -15.04
CA LEU A 376 -2.32 -9.52 -14.83
C LEU A 376 -3.04 -10.50 -15.74
N LEU A 377 -4.06 -11.15 -15.20
CA LEU A 377 -4.82 -12.17 -15.90
C LEU A 377 -5.71 -11.57 -17.00
N TYR A 378 -5.66 -12.11 -18.21
CA TYR A 378 -6.60 -11.78 -19.29
C TYR A 378 -7.00 -13.01 -20.12
N ALA A 379 -8.15 -12.90 -20.77
CA ALA A 379 -8.59 -13.87 -21.77
C ALA A 379 -8.13 -13.45 -23.17
N ALA A 380 -7.29 -14.27 -23.81
CA ALA A 380 -6.89 -14.07 -25.19
C ALA A 380 -8.06 -14.38 -26.14
N SER A 381 -8.05 -13.77 -27.34
CA SER A 381 -9.09 -13.97 -28.36
C SER A 381 -9.28 -15.44 -28.77
N VAL A 382 -8.19 -16.21 -28.76
CA VAL A 382 -8.15 -17.66 -29.02
C VAL A 382 -8.72 -18.51 -27.87
N GLY A 383 -9.28 -17.89 -26.83
CA GLY A 383 -9.90 -18.58 -25.70
C GLY A 383 -8.91 -19.08 -24.65
N ARG A 384 -7.61 -18.80 -24.77
CA ARG A 384 -6.62 -19.12 -23.73
C ARG A 384 -6.60 -18.06 -22.65
N VAL A 385 -6.24 -18.46 -21.43
CA VAL A 385 -6.05 -17.55 -20.31
C VAL A 385 -4.56 -17.35 -20.05
N CYS A 386 -4.14 -16.08 -20.08
CA CYS A 386 -2.75 -15.67 -20.05
C CYS A 386 -2.52 -14.52 -19.06
N GLY A 387 -1.27 -14.33 -18.65
CA GLY A 387 -0.79 -13.21 -17.87
C GLY A 387 -0.05 -12.21 -18.74
N GLU A 388 -0.36 -10.92 -18.61
CA GLU A 388 0.28 -9.84 -19.35
C GLU A 388 0.78 -8.74 -18.40
N SER A 389 1.96 -8.21 -18.72
CA SER A 389 2.55 -7.06 -18.03
C SER A 389 2.07 -5.75 -18.62
N CYS A 390 0.78 -5.44 -18.42
CA CYS A 390 0.14 -4.25 -18.95
C CYS A 390 -0.60 -3.44 -17.88
N LYS A 391 -0.98 -2.22 -18.25
CA LYS A 391 -1.96 -1.45 -17.48
C LYS A 391 -3.33 -2.17 -17.51
N PRO A 392 -4.02 -2.34 -16.37
CA PRO A 392 -5.35 -2.93 -16.34
C PRO A 392 -6.30 -2.19 -17.28
N ASN A 393 -6.97 -2.92 -18.16
CA ASN A 393 -8.12 -2.48 -18.94
C ASN A 393 -9.22 -3.56 -18.85
N ASP A 394 -10.32 -3.40 -19.59
CA ASP A 394 -11.44 -4.34 -19.55
C ASP A 394 -11.08 -5.80 -19.87
N LYS A 395 -9.95 -6.06 -20.53
CA LYS A 395 -9.44 -7.42 -20.75
C LYS A 395 -8.89 -8.09 -19.48
N GLN A 396 -8.44 -7.30 -18.51
CA GLN A 396 -7.85 -7.81 -17.25
C GLN A 396 -8.86 -7.96 -16.12
N PHE A 397 -10.10 -7.52 -16.31
CA PHE A 397 -11.15 -7.65 -15.31
C PHE A 397 -12.01 -8.89 -15.56
N TRP A 398 -12.47 -9.47 -14.46
CA TRP A 398 -13.23 -10.71 -14.43
C TRP A 398 -14.46 -10.55 -13.55
N MET A 399 -15.49 -11.32 -13.83
CA MET A 399 -16.69 -11.46 -13.00
C MET A 399 -16.63 -12.82 -12.32
N ILE A 400 -16.93 -12.83 -11.02
CA ILE A 400 -17.01 -14.04 -10.20
C ILE A 400 -18.43 -14.12 -9.67
N GLU A 401 -19.18 -15.13 -10.10
CA GLU A 401 -20.61 -15.25 -9.80
C GLU A 401 -20.88 -16.53 -9.05
N LYS A 402 -21.70 -16.44 -8.01
CA LYS A 402 -22.10 -17.61 -7.22
C LYS A 402 -23.14 -18.42 -8.01
N CYS A 403 -22.91 -19.72 -8.13
CA CYS A 403 -23.83 -20.70 -8.73
C CYS A 403 -24.97 -21.06 -7.78
#